data_AF-A0A1C3VPE5-F1
#
_entry.id   AF-A0A1C3VPE5-F1
#
_cell.length_a   1.000
_cell.length_b   1.000
_cell.length_c   1.000
_cell.angle_alpha   90.00
_cell.angle_beta   90.00
_cell.angle_gamma   90.00
#
_symmetry.space_group_name_H-M   'P 1'
#
loop_
_entity.id
_entity.type
_entity.pdbx_description
1 polymer ?
#
loop_
_entity_poly.entity_id
_entity_poly.type
_entity_poly.pdbx_seq_one_letter_code
_entity_poly.pdbx_strand_id
1 'polypeptide(L)'
;MTGLSRRAALATGSALSLVLLCSAAGAADTAPAPNTATPIKHLVVIFQENVSFDHYFATYPKAANVDGEPAFKAADNTPSDINTLANAGLLDTNPNKTNTANGADAAAPFRLDRTQAATQSQNHGYTAEQAAYNNFAMDLFPANTGKGTKGAAGAFGTKGQVMGYYDGNTVTAYWNYAQHYALSDNSFSTNFGPSTPGALNLISGQTNGVILPPGYTLESDGTYSKGRIVPDGSGGWTAISDFDPTGDVCSVGQTALMYGKNIGDMLNEHKITWGFFEGGFDLTQTNPDGTTACKRATTSTVTKVNSADYIPHHQPFQYYASTANPTHARPSSVAAIGTTDAANHEYDMTDFYAALKNGNVPAVSFLKAPAYQDGHAGYSDPLDEQEFVTQVVNTVQNSPDWKETAIIVLYDDSDGWYDHAHAVVNPSKLPIKGYDVLSGDSCSTGTALPGVNGQPAQGRCGYGTRQPLLVISPYAKVNFVDHTLTDQTSVMRFIEDNWMAGARLGGGSFDVLSGSLNNMFDWSKGDTPKLILDPKTGNQAS
;
A
#
# COMPACT_ATOMS: atom_id res chain seq x y z
N MET A 1 -97.90 -43.89 11.36
CA MET A 1 -97.67 -42.43 11.29
C MET A 1 -96.52 -42.21 10.33
N THR A 2 -96.71 -41.32 9.35
CA THR A 2 -95.69 -40.56 8.56
C THR A 2 -94.56 -41.36 7.89
N GLY A 3 -94.29 -41.31 6.59
CA GLY A 3 -94.68 -40.40 5.52
C GLY A 3 -93.79 -40.68 4.30
N LEU A 4 -94.31 -40.35 3.12
CA LEU A 4 -93.71 -40.45 1.78
C LEU A 4 -92.37 -39.69 1.66
N SER A 5 -91.50 -40.09 0.71
CA SER A 5 -91.28 -39.31 -0.53
C SER A 5 -89.92 -39.51 -1.22
N ARG A 6 -90.04 -39.86 -2.50
CA ARG A 6 -89.17 -39.72 -3.69
C ARG A 6 -88.18 -38.54 -3.78
N ARG A 7 -87.12 -38.83 -4.57
CA ARG A 7 -86.40 -38.01 -5.59
C ARG A 7 -85.46 -36.89 -5.12
N ALA A 8 -84.22 -36.89 -5.60
CA ALA A 8 -83.74 -36.10 -6.76
C ALA A 8 -82.22 -35.86 -6.69
N ALA A 9 -81.60 -35.83 -7.88
CA ALA A 9 -80.25 -35.36 -8.14
C ALA A 9 -80.08 -33.86 -7.84
N LEU A 10 -78.85 -33.39 -7.63
CA LEU A 10 -78.15 -32.47 -8.54
C LEU A 10 -76.74 -32.09 -8.03
N ALA A 11 -75.90 -31.77 -9.01
CA ALA A 11 -74.51 -31.37 -8.94
C ALA A 11 -74.26 -29.99 -8.29
N THR A 12 -73.01 -29.77 -7.88
CA THR A 12 -72.22 -28.52 -7.76
C THR A 12 -70.96 -28.92 -6.98
N GLY A 13 -69.75 -28.42 -7.15
CA GLY A 13 -69.16 -27.33 -7.93
C GLY A 13 -67.66 -27.32 -7.57
N SER A 14 -66.84 -26.81 -8.49
CA SER A 14 -65.38 -26.80 -8.50
C SER A 14 -64.68 -26.25 -7.25
N ALA A 15 -63.50 -26.80 -6.94
CA ALA A 15 -62.37 -26.03 -6.40
C ALA A 15 -61.05 -26.66 -6.88
N LEU A 16 -60.48 -26.10 -7.96
CA LEU A 16 -59.07 -26.29 -8.31
C LEU A 16 -58.25 -25.61 -7.21
N SER A 17 -57.60 -26.38 -6.35
CA SER A 17 -56.57 -25.87 -5.45
C SER A 17 -55.29 -25.64 -6.26
N LEU A 18 -55.06 -24.39 -6.64
CA LEU A 18 -53.78 -23.91 -7.13
C LEU A 18 -52.77 -24.04 -5.97
N VAL A 19 -51.97 -25.11 -5.98
CA VAL A 19 -50.81 -25.21 -5.08
C VAL A 19 -49.78 -24.21 -5.59
N LEU A 20 -49.73 -23.03 -4.97
CA LEU A 20 -48.55 -22.17 -5.06
C LEU A 20 -47.38 -22.95 -4.46
N LEU A 21 -46.55 -23.53 -5.33
CA LEU A 21 -45.17 -23.82 -5.00
C LEU A 21 -44.48 -22.48 -4.76
N CYS A 22 -44.46 -22.04 -3.50
CA CYS A 22 -43.46 -21.11 -3.04
C CYS A 22 -42.11 -21.81 -3.19
N SER A 23 -41.43 -21.55 -4.30
CA SER A 23 -40.00 -21.75 -4.42
C SER A 23 -39.35 -20.87 -3.35
N ALA A 24 -39.09 -21.43 -2.18
CA ALA A 24 -38.13 -20.84 -1.27
C ALA A 24 -36.81 -20.78 -2.04
N ALA A 25 -36.45 -19.59 -2.51
CA ALA A 25 -35.10 -19.32 -2.94
C ALA A 25 -34.20 -19.77 -1.79
N GLY A 26 -33.34 -20.76 -2.06
CA GLY A 26 -32.41 -21.26 -1.07
C GLY A 26 -31.68 -20.08 -0.47
N ALA A 27 -31.74 -19.95 0.85
CA ALA A 27 -30.75 -19.16 1.56
C ALA A 27 -29.39 -19.65 1.05
N ALA A 28 -28.62 -18.77 0.42
CA ALA A 28 -27.22 -19.05 0.17
C ALA A 28 -26.63 -19.49 1.51
N ASP A 29 -26.00 -20.67 1.54
CA ASP A 29 -25.22 -21.12 2.69
C ASP A 29 -24.25 -20.00 3.00
N THR A 30 -24.55 -19.22 4.04
CA THR A 30 -23.65 -18.22 4.56
C THR A 30 -22.49 -19.01 5.12
N ALA A 31 -21.33 -18.92 4.46
CA ALA A 31 -20.11 -19.49 4.99
C ALA A 31 -19.98 -19.06 6.46
N PRO A 32 -19.62 -19.95 7.40
CA PRO A 32 -19.44 -19.58 8.79
C PRO A 32 -18.52 -18.36 8.86
N ALA A 33 -18.93 -17.32 9.61
CA ALA A 33 -18.11 -16.14 9.77
C ALA A 33 -16.69 -16.56 10.21
N PRO A 34 -15.63 -16.05 9.56
CA PRO A 34 -14.27 -16.48 9.87
C PRO A 34 -14.00 -16.29 11.37
N ASN A 35 -13.44 -17.33 11.99
CA ASN A 35 -12.92 -17.24 13.35
C ASN A 35 -11.73 -16.29 13.31
N THR A 36 -11.85 -15.13 13.93
CA THR A 36 -10.79 -14.12 14.01
C THR A 36 -10.31 -13.98 15.44
N ALA A 37 -9.02 -13.68 15.63
CA ALA A 37 -8.44 -13.47 16.96
C ALA A 37 -8.85 -12.13 17.59
N THR A 38 -9.20 -11.14 16.74
CA THR A 38 -9.68 -9.81 17.14
C THR A 38 -11.13 -9.61 16.66
N PRO A 39 -11.81 -8.53 17.11
CA PRO A 39 -13.11 -8.14 16.56
C PRO A 39 -13.10 -7.76 15.07
N ILE A 40 -11.92 -7.59 14.45
CA ILE A 40 -11.80 -7.21 13.04
C ILE A 40 -12.14 -8.40 12.14
N LYS A 41 -13.16 -8.23 11.31
CA LYS A 41 -13.61 -9.18 10.26
C LYS A 41 -13.18 -8.76 8.87
N HIS A 42 -12.92 -7.46 8.67
CA HIS A 42 -12.50 -6.89 7.40
C HIS A 42 -11.25 -6.03 7.60
N LEU A 43 -10.17 -6.36 6.89
CA LEU A 43 -9.01 -5.52 6.74
C LEU A 43 -9.02 -4.90 5.35
N VAL A 44 -8.90 -3.57 5.30
CA VAL A 44 -8.68 -2.81 4.07
C VAL A 44 -7.29 -2.21 4.14
N VAL A 45 -6.41 -2.59 3.23
CA VAL A 45 -5.04 -2.11 3.15
C VAL A 45 -4.96 -1.14 1.97
N ILE A 46 -4.89 0.15 2.22
CA ILE A 46 -4.67 1.19 1.21
C ILE A 46 -3.17 1.35 1.04
N PHE A 47 -2.63 0.90 -0.09
CA PHE A 47 -1.19 0.86 -0.37
C PHE A 47 -0.81 1.99 -1.33
N GLN A 48 -0.40 3.12 -0.78
CA GLN A 48 -0.02 4.34 -1.51
C GLN A 48 1.43 4.26 -2.02
N GLU A 49 1.87 5.29 -2.73
CA GLU A 49 3.13 5.35 -3.47
C GLU A 49 4.11 6.43 -2.94
N ASN A 50 5.38 6.05 -2.78
CA ASN A 50 6.59 6.88 -2.77
C ASN A 50 6.60 8.09 -1.81
N VAL A 51 6.42 7.86 -0.50
CA VAL A 51 6.44 8.93 0.52
C VAL A 51 7.25 8.50 1.74
N SER A 52 8.23 9.32 2.14
CA SER A 52 8.90 9.17 3.43
C SER A 52 8.06 9.75 4.58
N PHE A 53 8.25 9.25 5.81
CA PHE A 53 7.51 9.77 6.96
C PHE A 53 7.73 11.27 7.14
N ASP A 54 8.98 11.73 7.15
CA ASP A 54 9.28 13.15 7.31
C ASP A 54 8.75 14.00 6.14
N HIS A 55 8.63 13.47 4.92
CA HIS A 55 8.03 14.22 3.81
C HIS A 55 6.57 14.64 4.11
N TYR A 56 5.79 13.85 4.85
CA TYR A 56 4.39 14.17 5.19
C TYR A 56 4.19 14.63 6.64
N PHE A 57 5.07 14.26 7.56
CA PHE A 57 4.89 14.45 9.00
C PHE A 57 6.06 15.19 9.68
N ALA A 58 7.01 15.77 8.93
CA ALA A 58 8.19 16.49 9.47
C ALA A 58 7.86 17.52 10.56
N THR A 59 6.70 18.15 10.48
CA THR A 59 6.27 19.17 11.45
C THR A 59 4.98 18.81 12.17
N TYR A 60 4.45 17.60 12.01
CA TYR A 60 3.23 17.19 12.71
C TYR A 60 3.41 17.36 14.23
N PRO A 61 2.43 17.97 14.95
CA PRO A 61 1.11 18.42 14.49
C PRO A 61 1.01 19.93 14.20
N LYS A 62 2.11 20.62 13.89
CA LYS A 62 2.16 22.07 13.65
C LYS A 62 2.23 22.40 12.16
N ALA A 63 1.11 22.90 11.62
CA ALA A 63 1.03 23.41 10.25
C ALA A 63 1.29 24.93 10.22
N ALA A 64 1.71 25.45 9.06
CA ALA A 64 1.94 26.87 8.85
C ALA A 64 0.64 27.70 8.96
N ASN A 65 -0.50 27.11 8.55
CA ASN A 65 -1.81 27.75 8.49
C ASN A 65 -1.79 29.03 7.65
N VAL A 66 -1.31 28.90 6.42
CA VAL A 66 -1.31 29.96 5.41
C VAL A 66 -2.74 30.33 5.04
N ASP A 67 -3.05 31.63 5.01
CA ASP A 67 -4.38 32.13 4.64
C ASP A 67 -4.81 31.61 3.26
N GLY A 68 -6.00 30.99 3.20
CA GLY A 68 -6.56 30.44 1.97
C GLY A 68 -6.26 28.95 1.73
N GLU A 69 -5.35 28.35 2.49
CA GLU A 69 -5.16 26.90 2.53
C GLU A 69 -6.06 26.25 3.61
N PRO A 70 -6.36 24.94 3.52
CA PRO A 70 -6.99 24.21 4.61
C PRO A 70 -6.18 24.36 5.90
N ALA A 71 -6.80 24.86 6.97
CA ALA A 71 -6.11 25.03 8.25
C ALA A 71 -6.11 23.72 9.04
N PHE A 72 -5.01 23.46 9.74
CA PHE A 72 -4.91 22.38 10.72
C PHE A 72 -4.59 22.95 12.10
N LYS A 73 -5.37 22.53 13.10
CA LYS A 73 -5.14 22.85 14.50
C LYS A 73 -5.07 21.56 15.31
N ALA A 74 -3.89 21.34 15.91
CA ALA A 74 -3.64 20.24 16.82
C ALA A 74 -4.62 20.26 18.01
N ALA A 75 -5.07 19.08 18.45
CA ALA A 75 -5.71 18.92 19.74
C ALA A 75 -4.70 19.16 20.88
N ASP A 76 -5.16 19.70 22.01
CA ASP A 76 -4.28 20.08 23.13
C ASP A 76 -3.48 18.89 23.72
N ASN A 77 -3.95 17.66 23.52
CA ASN A 77 -3.35 16.44 24.02
C ASN A 77 -2.67 15.59 22.92
N THR A 78 -2.39 16.14 21.75
CA THR A 78 -1.61 15.42 20.74
C THR A 78 -0.21 15.08 21.29
N PRO A 79 0.28 13.82 21.13
CA PRO A 79 1.57 13.40 21.65
C PRO A 79 2.72 14.33 21.27
N SER A 80 3.64 14.58 22.20
CA SER A 80 4.77 15.50 21.98
C SER A 80 6.07 14.79 21.62
N ASP A 81 6.14 13.48 21.79
CA ASP A 81 7.32 12.62 21.61
C ASP A 81 7.40 11.96 20.23
N ILE A 82 6.65 12.50 19.26
CA ILE A 82 6.62 12.03 17.87
C ILE A 82 8.01 12.24 17.22
N ASN A 83 8.53 11.23 16.56
CA ASN A 83 9.84 11.27 15.92
C ASN A 83 9.80 12.03 14.58
N THR A 84 9.63 13.35 14.63
CA THR A 84 9.57 14.26 13.47
C THR A 84 10.84 15.11 13.35
N LEU A 85 11.11 15.67 12.17
CA LEU A 85 12.21 16.65 11.99
C LEU A 85 12.14 17.83 12.95
N ALA A 86 10.93 18.34 13.23
CA ALA A 86 10.72 19.43 14.17
C ALA A 86 11.15 19.05 15.59
N ASN A 87 10.77 17.85 16.05
CA ASN A 87 11.13 17.36 17.38
C ASN A 87 12.61 16.97 17.49
N ALA A 88 13.21 16.48 16.40
CA ALA A 88 14.64 16.20 16.32
C ALA A 88 15.51 17.48 16.21
N GLY A 89 14.91 18.66 16.03
CA GLY A 89 15.63 19.93 15.86
C GLY A 89 16.34 20.06 14.51
N LEU A 90 15.93 19.27 13.51
CA LEU A 90 16.62 19.10 12.23
C LEU A 90 16.12 20.01 11.12
N LEU A 91 15.11 20.86 11.35
CA LEU A 91 14.63 21.80 10.33
C LEU A 91 15.72 22.78 9.89
N ASP A 92 16.49 23.36 10.83
CA ASP A 92 17.53 24.34 10.51
C ASP A 92 18.96 23.81 10.58
N THR A 93 19.17 22.73 11.33
CA THR A 93 20.52 22.18 11.66
C THR A 93 20.88 20.92 10.88
N ASN A 94 20.11 20.61 9.82
CA ASN A 94 20.26 19.37 9.06
C ASN A 94 21.65 19.20 8.42
N PRO A 95 22.28 18.03 8.53
CA PRO A 95 23.60 17.80 7.94
C PRO A 95 23.60 17.85 6.41
N ASN A 96 22.47 17.58 5.72
CA ASN A 96 22.36 17.72 4.26
C ASN A 96 22.67 19.15 3.75
N LYS A 97 22.43 20.19 4.59
CA LYS A 97 22.75 21.58 4.27
C LYS A 97 24.24 21.90 4.38
N THR A 98 24.98 21.17 5.21
CA THR A 98 26.37 21.50 5.56
C THR A 98 27.38 20.53 4.96
N ASN A 99 26.95 19.31 4.59
CA ASN A 99 27.82 18.37 3.92
C ASN A 99 28.15 18.86 2.50
N THR A 100 29.42 19.19 2.27
CA THR A 100 29.92 19.73 1.01
C THR A 100 29.80 18.78 -0.18
N ALA A 101 29.62 17.47 0.05
CA ALA A 101 29.40 16.50 -1.02
C ALA A 101 28.02 16.63 -1.69
N ASN A 102 27.05 17.31 -1.06
CA ASN A 102 25.81 17.74 -1.72
C ASN A 102 26.01 18.90 -2.71
N GLY A 103 27.19 19.52 -2.72
CA GLY A 103 27.55 20.55 -3.68
C GLY A 103 26.63 21.76 -3.63
N ALA A 104 26.29 22.30 -4.81
CA ALA A 104 25.43 23.47 -4.95
C ALA A 104 23.96 23.22 -4.55
N ASP A 105 23.55 21.95 -4.44
CA ASP A 105 22.19 21.53 -4.13
C ASP A 105 21.98 21.21 -2.65
N ALA A 106 23.01 21.43 -1.80
CA ALA A 106 22.90 21.29 -0.36
C ALA A 106 21.75 22.16 0.20
N ALA A 107 20.81 21.53 0.91
CA ALA A 107 19.62 22.18 1.42
C ALA A 107 19.27 21.69 2.83
N ALA A 108 18.70 22.58 3.65
CA ALA A 108 17.97 22.16 4.85
C ALA A 108 16.55 21.75 4.46
N PRO A 109 15.86 20.96 5.30
CA PRO A 109 14.43 20.74 5.17
C PRO A 109 13.66 22.05 4.99
N PHE A 110 12.69 22.07 4.08
CA PHE A 110 11.88 23.26 3.83
C PHE A 110 10.44 22.87 3.48
N ARG A 111 9.49 23.70 3.90
CA ARG A 111 8.07 23.50 3.59
C ARG A 111 7.82 23.65 2.09
N LEU A 112 7.12 22.68 1.52
CA LEU A 112 6.47 22.78 0.21
C LEU A 112 5.09 23.39 0.41
N ASP A 113 4.80 24.44 -0.35
CA ASP A 113 3.49 25.08 -0.35
C ASP A 113 2.43 24.19 -1.02
N ARG A 114 1.14 24.35 -0.68
CA ARG A 114 0.08 23.55 -1.31
C ARG A 114 0.03 23.76 -2.82
N THR A 115 0.43 24.93 -3.31
CA THR A 115 0.56 25.21 -4.76
C THR A 115 1.73 24.49 -5.42
N GLN A 116 2.64 23.90 -4.63
CA GLN A 116 3.79 23.10 -5.07
C GLN A 116 3.53 21.60 -4.96
N ALA A 117 2.26 21.18 -4.80
CA ALA A 117 1.87 19.77 -4.73
C ALA A 117 2.42 18.92 -5.89
N ALA A 118 2.46 19.48 -7.10
CA ALA A 118 3.11 18.86 -8.25
C ALA A 118 4.64 18.97 -8.12
N THR A 119 5.28 17.86 -7.81
CA THR A 119 6.73 17.76 -7.66
C THR A 119 7.33 16.81 -8.69
N GLN A 120 8.63 16.92 -8.96
CA GLN A 120 9.38 15.88 -9.66
C GLN A 120 9.56 14.64 -8.75
N SER A 121 9.39 13.42 -9.26
CA SER A 121 9.79 12.22 -8.50
C SER A 121 11.30 12.15 -8.30
N GLN A 122 11.68 11.82 -7.07
CA GLN A 122 13.04 11.64 -6.61
C GLN A 122 13.60 10.29 -7.11
N ASN A 123 14.74 9.86 -6.61
CA ASN A 123 15.36 8.59 -6.98
C ASN A 123 15.34 7.64 -5.77
N HIS A 124 14.43 6.67 -5.83
CA HIS A 124 14.15 5.61 -4.85
C HIS A 124 14.86 4.29 -5.17
N GLY A 125 15.88 4.29 -6.02
CA GLY A 125 16.62 3.07 -6.33
C GLY A 125 17.41 2.55 -5.12
N TYR A 126 17.38 1.23 -4.90
CA TYR A 126 18.12 0.51 -3.84
C TYR A 126 19.51 1.08 -3.51
N THR A 127 20.35 1.24 -4.53
CA THR A 127 21.72 1.77 -4.37
C THR A 127 21.74 3.25 -4.00
N ALA A 128 20.84 4.04 -4.58
CA ALA A 128 20.81 5.49 -4.39
C ALA A 128 20.38 5.86 -2.97
N GLU A 129 19.36 5.18 -2.43
CA GLU A 129 18.92 5.39 -1.06
C GLU A 129 20.00 4.99 -0.05
N GLN A 130 20.67 3.85 -0.26
CA GLN A 130 21.82 3.46 0.56
C GLN A 130 22.96 4.50 0.53
N ALA A 131 23.24 5.06 -0.65
CA ALA A 131 24.26 6.10 -0.78
C ALA A 131 23.86 7.41 -0.06
N ALA A 132 22.57 7.76 -0.04
CA ALA A 132 22.06 8.90 0.72
C ALA A 132 22.21 8.72 2.24
N TYR A 133 22.08 7.48 2.73
CA TYR A 133 22.27 7.14 4.14
C TYR A 133 23.71 7.33 4.60
N ASN A 134 24.69 7.15 3.70
CA ASN A 134 26.11 7.46 3.91
C ASN A 134 26.65 6.96 5.26
N ASN A 135 26.69 5.64 5.45
CA ASN A 135 27.08 5.01 6.71
C ASN A 135 26.27 5.54 7.92
N PHE A 136 24.96 5.68 7.73
CA PHE A 136 23.99 6.19 8.71
C PHE A 136 24.21 7.66 9.14
N ALA A 137 24.99 8.44 8.39
CA ALA A 137 25.11 9.88 8.62
C ALA A 137 23.87 10.66 8.15
N MET A 138 23.06 10.07 7.26
CA MET A 138 21.79 10.62 6.77
C MET A 138 21.93 12.01 6.10
N ASP A 139 23.02 12.21 5.35
CA ASP A 139 23.48 13.55 4.98
C ASP A 139 23.83 13.75 3.50
N LEU A 140 23.50 12.78 2.61
CA LEU A 140 23.77 12.87 1.17
C LEU A 140 22.53 12.71 0.26
N PHE A 141 21.35 13.12 0.73
CA PHE A 141 20.11 12.98 -0.03
C PHE A 141 20.10 13.83 -1.32
N PRO A 142 20.43 15.14 -1.30
CA PRO A 142 20.50 15.94 -2.53
C PRO A 142 21.47 15.36 -3.57
N ALA A 143 22.57 14.75 -3.15
CA ALA A 143 23.54 14.15 -4.07
C ALA A 143 23.02 12.88 -4.76
N ASN A 144 22.35 12.00 -4.01
CA ASN A 144 22.08 10.62 -4.45
C ASN A 144 20.63 10.37 -4.86
N THR A 145 19.67 10.94 -4.13
CA THR A 145 18.24 10.72 -4.38
C THR A 145 17.55 11.95 -5.01
N GLY A 146 18.17 13.14 -4.91
CA GLY A 146 17.53 14.39 -5.31
C GLY A 146 17.32 14.62 -6.82
N LYS A 147 16.11 15.09 -7.17
CA LYS A 147 15.71 15.66 -8.46
C LYS A 147 14.85 16.92 -8.25
N GLY A 148 15.04 17.95 -9.08
CA GLY A 148 14.30 19.21 -8.96
C GLY A 148 13.20 19.43 -10.00
N THR A 149 12.18 20.20 -9.63
CA THR A 149 11.10 20.61 -10.54
C THR A 149 11.62 21.68 -11.50
N LYS A 150 11.66 21.34 -12.79
CA LYS A 150 12.25 22.20 -13.83
C LYS A 150 11.51 23.54 -13.92
N GLY A 151 12.28 24.63 -13.99
CA GLY A 151 11.74 25.99 -14.12
C GLY A 151 11.26 26.61 -12.81
N ALA A 152 11.32 25.89 -11.70
CA ALA A 152 11.02 26.44 -10.38
C ALA A 152 12.23 27.14 -9.75
N ALA A 153 11.97 27.90 -8.67
CA ALA A 153 12.98 28.68 -7.97
C ALA A 153 13.41 28.03 -6.63
N GLY A 154 14.58 28.41 -6.13
CA GLY A 154 15.11 27.93 -4.85
C GLY A 154 15.40 26.43 -4.85
N ALA A 155 15.50 25.82 -3.66
CA ALA A 155 15.79 24.41 -3.49
C ALA A 155 14.76 23.49 -4.18
N PHE A 156 13.50 23.92 -4.28
CA PHE A 156 12.44 23.22 -5.02
C PHE A 156 12.78 23.02 -6.52
N GLY A 157 13.52 23.94 -7.12
CA GLY A 157 13.95 23.85 -8.51
C GLY A 157 15.23 23.04 -8.75
N THR A 158 15.86 22.52 -7.70
CA THR A 158 17.14 21.81 -7.78
C THR A 158 17.07 20.43 -7.13
N LYS A 159 18.18 19.68 -7.07
CA LYS A 159 18.19 18.40 -6.35
C LYS A 159 17.95 18.55 -4.85
N GLY A 160 18.04 19.77 -4.32
CA GLY A 160 17.63 20.09 -2.96
C GLY A 160 16.14 19.84 -2.70
N GLN A 161 15.31 19.69 -3.74
CA GLN A 161 13.88 19.41 -3.62
C GLN A 161 13.61 18.23 -2.69
N VAL A 162 14.45 17.19 -2.69
CA VAL A 162 14.33 15.99 -1.84
C VAL A 162 14.23 16.28 -0.33
N MET A 163 14.66 17.47 0.09
CA MET A 163 14.54 17.97 1.47
C MET A 163 13.18 18.63 1.76
N GLY A 164 12.31 18.74 0.75
CA GLY A 164 10.98 19.32 0.88
C GLY A 164 10.08 18.45 1.75
N TYR A 165 9.23 19.09 2.55
CA TYR A 165 8.19 18.41 3.32
C TYR A 165 6.86 19.16 3.21
N TYR A 166 5.76 18.43 3.28
CA TYR A 166 4.42 18.98 3.44
C TYR A 166 4.02 19.09 4.91
N ASP A 167 3.01 19.90 5.18
CA ASP A 167 2.33 19.98 6.46
C ASP A 167 0.82 19.77 6.31
N GLY A 168 0.08 19.89 7.42
CA GLY A 168 -1.36 19.72 7.47
C GLY A 168 -2.17 20.70 6.61
N ASN A 169 -1.55 21.71 5.99
CA ASN A 169 -2.24 22.52 5.01
C ASN A 169 -2.27 21.88 3.62
N THR A 170 -1.42 20.88 3.33
CA THR A 170 -1.42 20.12 2.07
C THR A 170 -1.97 18.72 2.28
N VAL A 171 -1.33 17.92 3.12
CA VAL A 171 -1.73 16.54 3.47
C VAL A 171 -2.77 16.53 4.60
N THR A 172 -3.77 17.40 4.46
CA THR A 172 -4.75 17.75 5.51
C THR A 172 -5.50 16.54 6.03
N ALA A 173 -5.92 15.63 5.15
CA ALA A 173 -6.63 14.42 5.56
C ALA A 173 -5.75 13.48 6.38
N TYR A 174 -4.50 13.27 5.98
CA TYR A 174 -3.55 12.43 6.70
C TYR A 174 -3.32 12.93 8.12
N TRP A 175 -3.16 14.24 8.30
CA TRP A 175 -3.00 14.85 9.62
C TRP A 175 -4.29 14.76 10.46
N ASN A 176 -5.45 14.90 9.83
CA ASN A 176 -6.74 14.68 10.50
C ASN A 176 -6.95 13.20 10.88
N TYR A 177 -6.54 12.25 10.05
CA TYR A 177 -6.57 10.83 10.41
C TYR A 177 -5.62 10.53 11.58
N ALA A 178 -4.40 11.06 11.58
CA ALA A 178 -3.48 10.92 12.71
C ALA A 178 -4.07 11.51 14.01
N GLN A 179 -4.74 12.66 13.93
CA GLN A 179 -5.36 13.31 15.10
C GLN A 179 -6.59 12.55 15.63
N HIS A 180 -7.29 11.78 14.80
CA HIS A 180 -8.53 11.09 15.18
C HIS A 180 -8.38 9.57 15.35
N TYR A 181 -7.26 9.01 14.91
CA TYR A 181 -6.95 7.58 15.01
C TYR A 181 -5.48 7.38 15.45
N ALA A 182 -4.82 6.34 14.93
CA ALA A 182 -3.46 5.98 15.30
C ALA A 182 -2.50 6.17 14.11
N LEU A 183 -1.38 6.84 14.36
CA LEU A 183 -0.23 6.99 13.46
C LEU A 183 0.93 6.15 14.01
N SER A 184 1.73 5.53 13.16
CA SER A 184 3.05 5.00 13.53
C SER A 184 4.13 5.93 13.00
N ASP A 185 5.09 6.28 13.86
CA ASP A 185 6.29 7.05 13.51
C ASP A 185 7.55 6.18 13.43
N ASN A 186 7.39 4.86 13.36
CA ASN A 186 8.48 3.89 13.38
C ASN A 186 8.23 2.71 12.42
N SER A 187 7.60 3.00 11.27
CA SER A 187 7.31 2.03 10.20
C SER A 187 8.21 2.24 8.98
N PHE A 188 8.82 1.19 8.44
CA PHE A 188 9.82 1.31 7.37
C PHE A 188 9.51 0.43 6.15
N SER A 189 10.10 0.77 5.00
CA SER A 189 10.16 -0.15 3.87
C SER A 189 10.91 -1.41 4.28
N THR A 190 10.45 -2.58 3.87
CA THR A 190 11.06 -3.85 4.28
C THR A 190 12.49 -3.99 3.71
N ASN A 191 12.68 -3.51 2.48
CA ASN A 191 13.98 -3.31 1.84
C ASN A 191 14.12 -1.85 1.42
N PHE A 192 15.36 -1.42 1.13
CA PHE A 192 15.53 -0.23 0.28
C PHE A 192 14.83 -0.44 -1.06
N GLY A 193 14.34 0.65 -1.64
CA GLY A 193 13.36 0.65 -2.73
C GLY A 193 13.81 -0.06 -4.00
N PRO A 194 12.98 -0.04 -5.06
CA PRO A 194 11.79 0.79 -5.28
C PRO A 194 10.44 0.05 -5.02
N SER A 195 9.38 0.47 -5.71
CA SER A 195 8.00 0.01 -5.63
C SER A 195 7.79 -1.48 -5.78
N THR A 196 8.44 -2.14 -6.76
CA THR A 196 8.32 -3.60 -6.92
C THR A 196 8.79 -4.35 -5.68
N PRO A 197 10.01 -4.12 -5.13
CA PRO A 197 10.38 -4.64 -3.82
C PRO A 197 9.37 -4.32 -2.70
N GLY A 198 8.86 -3.09 -2.61
CA GLY A 198 7.85 -2.71 -1.61
C GLY A 198 6.58 -3.55 -1.70
N ALA A 199 6.01 -3.66 -2.90
CA ALA A 199 4.81 -4.44 -3.18
C ALA A 199 5.00 -5.94 -2.94
N LEU A 200 6.13 -6.51 -3.38
CA LEU A 200 6.47 -7.92 -3.11
C LEU A 200 6.61 -8.17 -1.60
N ASN A 201 7.22 -7.24 -0.87
CA ASN A 201 7.37 -7.36 0.58
C ASN A 201 6.03 -7.27 1.30
N LEU A 202 5.11 -6.40 0.88
CA LEU A 202 3.77 -6.31 1.47
C LEU A 202 3.04 -7.67 1.50
N ILE A 203 3.24 -8.52 0.49
CA ILE A 203 2.49 -9.78 0.35
C ILE A 203 3.31 -11.02 0.69
N SER A 204 4.64 -10.95 0.70
CA SER A 204 5.50 -12.13 0.87
C SER A 204 6.72 -11.92 1.77
N GLY A 205 7.07 -10.67 2.09
CA GLY A 205 8.32 -10.35 2.77
C GLY A 205 9.56 -10.91 2.08
N GLN A 206 9.51 -11.18 0.76
CA GLN A 206 10.54 -11.93 0.06
C GLN A 206 10.77 -11.42 -1.36
N THR A 207 11.96 -10.88 -1.62
CA THR A 207 12.41 -10.38 -2.92
C THR A 207 13.47 -11.29 -3.58
N ASN A 208 13.92 -12.35 -2.89
CA ASN A 208 14.73 -13.43 -3.48
C ASN A 208 13.83 -14.50 -4.13
N GLY A 209 14.39 -15.22 -5.10
CA GLY A 209 13.66 -16.27 -5.83
C GLY A 209 13.15 -15.81 -7.19
N VAL A 210 13.80 -14.82 -7.79
CA VAL A 210 13.42 -14.32 -9.12
C VAL A 210 13.56 -15.42 -10.17
N ILE A 211 12.51 -15.62 -10.96
CA ILE A 211 12.46 -16.50 -12.12
C ILE A 211 12.51 -15.63 -13.37
N LEU A 212 13.55 -15.83 -14.17
CA LEU A 212 13.76 -15.10 -15.42
C LEU A 212 13.12 -15.86 -16.60
N PRO A 213 12.22 -15.25 -17.39
CA PRO A 213 11.77 -15.85 -18.64
C PRO A 213 12.91 -15.95 -19.67
N PRO A 214 12.74 -16.70 -20.76
CA PRO A 214 13.73 -16.74 -21.84
C PRO A 214 14.02 -15.35 -22.41
N GLY A 215 15.28 -15.09 -22.78
CA GLY A 215 15.70 -13.82 -23.42
C GLY A 215 16.55 -12.91 -22.54
N TYR A 216 16.77 -13.28 -21.28
CA TYR A 216 17.73 -12.59 -20.42
C TYR A 216 19.18 -12.94 -20.78
N THR A 217 20.04 -11.92 -20.80
CA THR A 217 21.49 -12.05 -20.99
C THR A 217 22.18 -11.56 -19.74
N LEU A 218 23.09 -12.36 -19.19
CA LEU A 218 23.87 -11.97 -18.01
C LEU A 218 24.84 -10.86 -18.43
N GLU A 219 24.77 -9.74 -17.71
CA GLU A 219 25.59 -8.57 -17.98
C GLU A 219 27.01 -8.76 -17.45
N SER A 220 27.95 -7.95 -17.94
CA SER A 220 29.37 -8.08 -17.59
C SER A 220 29.67 -7.84 -16.11
N ASP A 221 28.77 -7.15 -15.41
CA ASP A 221 28.84 -6.90 -13.97
C ASP A 221 28.24 -8.04 -13.13
N GLY A 222 27.71 -9.09 -13.76
CA GLY A 222 27.09 -10.24 -13.10
C GLY A 222 25.63 -10.03 -12.73
N THR A 223 24.96 -9.01 -13.27
CA THR A 223 23.53 -8.75 -13.06
C THR A 223 22.69 -9.03 -14.30
N TYR A 224 21.38 -8.86 -14.16
CA TYR A 224 20.44 -8.82 -15.26
C TYR A 224 19.66 -7.51 -15.29
N SER A 225 19.26 -7.11 -16.51
CA SER A 225 18.32 -6.02 -16.72
C SER A 225 18.83 -4.70 -16.14
N LYS A 226 20.09 -4.36 -16.42
CA LYS A 226 20.78 -3.15 -15.95
C LYS A 226 20.84 -3.07 -14.43
N GLY A 227 21.20 -4.17 -13.77
CA GLY A 227 21.29 -4.21 -12.32
C GLY A 227 19.98 -4.33 -11.55
N ARG A 228 18.84 -4.52 -12.23
CA ARG A 228 17.54 -4.67 -11.55
C ARG A 228 17.44 -5.97 -10.76
N ILE A 229 18.15 -6.99 -11.23
CA ILE A 229 18.16 -8.33 -10.65
C ILE A 229 19.61 -8.72 -10.40
N VAL A 230 19.92 -9.02 -9.14
CA VAL A 230 21.27 -9.24 -8.64
C VAL A 230 21.46 -10.66 -8.12
N PRO A 231 22.69 -11.22 -8.15
CA PRO A 231 22.96 -12.54 -7.60
C PRO A 231 22.76 -12.56 -6.09
N ASP A 232 22.07 -13.58 -5.58
CA ASP A 232 21.76 -13.71 -4.15
C ASP A 232 22.93 -14.25 -3.29
N GLY A 233 24.05 -14.61 -3.93
CA GLY A 233 25.22 -15.22 -3.27
C GLY A 233 25.12 -16.73 -3.03
N SER A 234 23.98 -17.35 -3.36
CA SER A 234 23.64 -18.75 -3.10
C SER A 234 23.15 -19.49 -4.37
N GLY A 235 23.40 -18.92 -5.55
CA GLY A 235 23.08 -19.52 -6.86
C GLY A 235 21.70 -19.15 -7.42
N GLY A 236 20.97 -18.26 -6.74
CA GLY A 236 19.72 -17.67 -7.20
C GLY A 236 19.83 -16.16 -7.42
N TRP A 237 18.68 -15.50 -7.46
CA TRP A 237 18.55 -14.10 -7.86
C TRP A 237 17.59 -13.34 -6.94
N THR A 238 17.91 -12.08 -6.70
CA THR A 238 17.13 -11.15 -5.88
C THR A 238 16.75 -9.92 -6.70
N ALA A 239 15.50 -9.50 -6.57
CA ALA A 239 14.95 -8.29 -7.15
C ALA A 239 15.30 -7.07 -6.28
N ILE A 240 15.92 -6.04 -6.87
CA ILE A 240 16.25 -4.78 -6.17
C ILE A 240 15.75 -3.53 -6.93
N SER A 241 14.88 -3.72 -7.92
CA SER A 241 14.39 -2.65 -8.79
C SER A 241 13.06 -3.02 -9.44
N ASP A 242 12.46 -2.08 -10.18
CA ASP A 242 11.18 -2.30 -10.85
C ASP A 242 11.30 -3.11 -12.15
N PHE A 243 10.38 -4.03 -12.32
CA PHE A 243 10.16 -4.81 -13.53
C PHE A 243 8.74 -5.33 -13.51
N ASP A 244 8.08 -5.40 -14.66
CA ASP A 244 6.70 -5.86 -14.71
C ASP A 244 6.61 -7.41 -14.52
N PRO A 245 5.46 -7.94 -14.05
CA PRO A 245 5.25 -9.38 -13.88
C PRO A 245 5.17 -10.10 -15.24
N THR A 246 5.87 -11.24 -15.39
CA THR A 246 5.81 -11.98 -16.67
C THR A 246 4.42 -12.56 -16.92
N GLY A 247 3.84 -12.24 -18.07
CA GLY A 247 2.60 -12.84 -18.56
C GLY A 247 1.36 -12.01 -18.31
N ASP A 248 1.44 -10.99 -17.46
CA ASP A 248 0.39 -9.96 -17.37
C ASP A 248 0.28 -9.23 -18.72
N VAL A 249 -0.96 -9.12 -19.21
CA VAL A 249 -1.28 -8.61 -20.55
C VAL A 249 -0.93 -7.14 -20.76
N CYS A 250 -0.77 -6.37 -19.69
CA CYS A 250 -0.37 -4.97 -19.73
C CYS A 250 1.12 -4.75 -19.47
N SER A 251 1.87 -5.81 -19.13
CA SER A 251 3.31 -5.72 -18.89
C SER A 251 4.09 -5.37 -20.15
N VAL A 252 5.14 -4.56 -19.98
CA VAL A 252 6.01 -4.12 -21.06
C VAL A 252 7.49 -4.32 -20.73
N GLY A 253 8.31 -4.49 -21.76
CA GLY A 253 9.76 -4.59 -21.60
C GLY A 253 10.22 -5.91 -20.96
N GLN A 254 11.24 -5.82 -20.10
CA GLN A 254 11.78 -6.98 -19.39
C GLN A 254 10.94 -7.26 -18.14
N THR A 255 10.46 -8.50 -18.05
CA THR A 255 9.55 -8.96 -16.99
C THR A 255 10.18 -10.10 -16.20
N ALA A 256 9.69 -10.36 -14.98
CA ALA A 256 10.10 -11.54 -14.23
C ALA A 256 8.93 -12.11 -13.41
N LEU A 257 9.13 -13.31 -12.86
CA LEU A 257 8.25 -13.93 -11.87
C LEU A 257 9.01 -14.13 -10.57
N MET A 258 8.27 -14.45 -9.51
CA MET A 258 8.79 -14.84 -8.21
C MET A 258 8.46 -16.29 -7.90
N TYR A 259 9.44 -17.01 -7.35
CA TYR A 259 9.26 -18.32 -6.74
C TYR A 259 8.89 -18.16 -5.26
N GLY A 260 8.08 -19.08 -4.72
CA GLY A 260 7.72 -19.11 -3.31
C GLY A 260 6.21 -19.06 -3.12
N LYS A 261 5.79 -18.77 -1.89
CA LYS A 261 4.41 -18.48 -1.54
C LYS A 261 4.27 -17.00 -1.21
N ASN A 262 3.04 -16.50 -1.25
CA ASN A 262 2.66 -15.21 -0.68
C ASN A 262 1.43 -15.37 0.25
N ILE A 263 1.00 -14.27 0.88
CA ILE A 263 -0.13 -14.27 1.82
C ILE A 263 -1.45 -14.70 1.16
N GLY A 264 -1.61 -14.48 -0.16
CA GLY A 264 -2.75 -14.96 -0.94
C GLY A 264 -2.85 -16.49 -0.99
N ASP A 265 -1.70 -17.18 -1.09
CA ASP A 265 -1.68 -18.65 -0.98
C ASP A 265 -2.19 -19.13 0.39
N MET A 266 -1.81 -18.43 1.46
CA MET A 266 -2.25 -18.77 2.82
C MET A 266 -3.74 -18.47 3.02
N LEU A 267 -4.23 -17.36 2.47
CA LEU A 267 -5.65 -16.99 2.49
C LEU A 267 -6.50 -18.04 1.73
N ASN A 268 -6.02 -18.49 0.57
CA ASN A 268 -6.63 -19.57 -0.21
C ASN A 268 -6.66 -20.90 0.58
N GLU A 269 -5.54 -21.29 1.19
CA GLU A 269 -5.43 -22.51 2.00
C GLU A 269 -6.45 -22.53 3.16
N HIS A 270 -6.70 -21.36 3.76
CA HIS A 270 -7.64 -21.19 4.86
C HIS A 270 -9.06 -20.80 4.41
N LYS A 271 -9.32 -20.68 3.10
CA LYS A 271 -10.61 -20.29 2.52
C LYS A 271 -11.13 -18.94 3.05
N ILE A 272 -10.22 -17.99 3.24
CA ILE A 272 -10.54 -16.63 3.67
C ILE A 272 -10.78 -15.79 2.41
N THR A 273 -11.85 -14.98 2.39
CA THR A 273 -12.12 -14.13 1.22
C THR A 273 -11.11 -12.99 1.14
N TRP A 274 -10.50 -12.82 -0.03
CA TRP A 274 -9.50 -11.77 -0.23
C TRP A 274 -9.42 -11.29 -1.67
N GLY A 275 -8.84 -10.10 -1.86
CA GLY A 275 -8.44 -9.65 -3.19
C GLY A 275 -7.57 -8.42 -3.20
N PHE A 276 -6.89 -8.20 -4.32
CA PHE A 276 -6.18 -6.98 -4.65
C PHE A 276 -6.96 -6.21 -5.71
N PHE A 277 -7.26 -4.95 -5.42
CA PHE A 277 -8.09 -4.08 -6.23
C PHE A 277 -7.26 -2.91 -6.71
N GLU A 278 -6.99 -2.83 -8.01
CA GLU A 278 -6.16 -1.78 -8.61
C GLU A 278 -6.94 -0.94 -9.62
N GLY A 279 -6.68 0.36 -9.65
CA GLY A 279 -7.19 1.21 -10.71
C GLY A 279 -6.65 0.78 -12.07
N GLY A 280 -7.49 0.69 -13.09
CA GLY A 280 -7.06 0.38 -14.45
C GLY A 280 -7.10 -1.11 -14.82
N PHE A 281 -7.32 -2.01 -13.85
CA PHE A 281 -7.29 -3.46 -14.08
C PHE A 281 -8.44 -3.97 -14.97
N ASP A 282 -9.61 -3.32 -14.96
CA ASP A 282 -10.72 -3.70 -15.84
C ASP A 282 -10.47 -3.22 -17.27
N LEU A 283 -10.01 -4.14 -18.11
CA LEU A 283 -9.69 -3.89 -19.52
C LEU A 283 -10.90 -3.50 -20.38
N THR A 284 -12.13 -3.73 -19.89
CA THR A 284 -13.36 -3.43 -20.63
C THR A 284 -13.85 -1.99 -20.42
N GLN A 285 -13.33 -1.31 -19.40
CA GLN A 285 -13.74 0.07 -19.10
C GLN A 285 -13.09 1.06 -20.05
N THR A 286 -13.77 2.20 -20.22
CA THR A 286 -13.34 3.29 -21.09
C THR A 286 -13.51 4.60 -20.34
N ASN A 287 -12.44 5.40 -20.28
CA ASN A 287 -12.47 6.72 -19.66
C ASN A 287 -13.20 7.72 -20.58
N PRO A 288 -13.67 8.86 -20.04
CA PRO A 288 -14.39 9.86 -20.82
C PRO A 288 -13.62 10.41 -22.04
N ASP A 289 -12.29 10.34 -22.03
CA ASP A 289 -11.41 10.72 -23.14
C ASP A 289 -11.26 9.64 -24.22
N GLY A 290 -11.90 8.48 -24.03
CA GLY A 290 -11.88 7.34 -24.96
C GLY A 290 -10.74 6.35 -24.73
N THR A 291 -9.86 6.57 -23.75
CA THR A 291 -8.80 5.60 -23.41
C THR A 291 -9.39 4.33 -22.77
N THR A 292 -8.78 3.17 -23.03
CA THR A 292 -9.31 1.85 -22.62
C THR A 292 -8.21 0.79 -22.55
N ALA A 293 -8.54 -0.39 -21.99
CA ALA A 293 -7.61 -1.50 -21.75
C ALA A 293 -6.32 -1.04 -21.04
N CYS A 294 -5.18 -1.65 -21.34
CA CYS A 294 -3.88 -1.26 -20.78
C CYS A 294 -3.44 0.18 -21.11
N LYS A 295 -4.20 0.90 -21.95
CA LYS A 295 -3.95 2.30 -22.30
C LYS A 295 -4.94 3.26 -21.65
N ARG A 296 -5.87 2.75 -20.82
CA ARG A 296 -6.80 3.55 -20.03
C ARG A 296 -5.97 4.47 -19.15
N ALA A 297 -6.21 5.77 -19.22
CA ALA A 297 -5.36 6.78 -18.63
C ALA A 297 -6.16 7.95 -18.11
N THR A 298 -5.64 8.60 -17.08
CA THR A 298 -6.24 9.79 -16.47
C THR A 298 -5.22 10.90 -16.35
N THR A 299 -5.66 12.12 -16.64
CA THR A 299 -4.83 13.32 -16.49
C THR A 299 -5.09 13.97 -15.14
N SER A 300 -4.06 14.03 -14.30
CA SER A 300 -4.11 14.75 -13.02
C SER A 300 -4.42 16.22 -13.25
N THR A 301 -5.31 16.77 -12.42
CA THR A 301 -5.66 18.19 -12.50
C THR A 301 -4.60 19.09 -11.87
N VAL A 302 -3.68 18.53 -11.09
CA VAL A 302 -2.62 19.25 -10.38
C VAL A 302 -1.31 19.16 -11.18
N THR A 303 -0.83 17.95 -11.49
CA THR A 303 0.43 17.74 -12.23
C THR A 303 0.31 18.00 -13.73
N LYS A 304 -0.92 17.91 -14.28
CA LYS A 304 -1.22 17.95 -15.73
C LYS A 304 -0.61 16.80 -16.52
N VAL A 305 -0.13 15.76 -15.86
CA VAL A 305 0.42 14.57 -16.49
C VAL A 305 -0.69 13.56 -16.76
N ASN A 306 -0.70 13.01 -17.96
CA ASN A 306 -1.56 11.89 -18.33
C ASN A 306 -0.81 10.58 -18.05
N SER A 307 -1.34 9.75 -17.15
CA SER A 307 -0.74 8.49 -16.72
C SER A 307 -1.70 7.34 -16.98
N ALA A 308 -1.17 6.16 -17.33
CA ALA A 308 -1.99 4.96 -17.42
C ALA A 308 -2.56 4.63 -16.03
N ASP A 309 -3.83 4.27 -15.95
CA ASP A 309 -4.48 4.03 -14.65
C ASP A 309 -3.87 2.81 -13.94
N TYR A 310 -3.51 1.75 -14.69
CA TYR A 310 -2.89 0.52 -14.20
C TYR A 310 -1.37 0.56 -14.35
N ILE A 311 -0.64 0.18 -13.29
CA ILE A 311 0.82 0.06 -13.32
C ILE A 311 1.18 -1.40 -12.99
N PRO A 312 1.59 -2.22 -13.99
CA PRO A 312 1.78 -3.65 -13.78
C PRO A 312 2.74 -4.01 -12.63
N HIS A 313 3.79 -3.22 -12.43
CA HIS A 313 4.76 -3.48 -11.38
C HIS A 313 4.31 -3.07 -9.96
N HIS A 314 3.10 -2.51 -9.83
CA HIS A 314 2.44 -2.26 -8.55
C HIS A 314 1.48 -3.40 -8.16
N GLN A 315 1.36 -4.42 -9.00
CA GLN A 315 0.50 -5.59 -8.79
C GLN A 315 1.36 -6.80 -8.37
N PRO A 316 1.59 -7.01 -7.06
CA PRO A 316 2.57 -8.01 -6.61
C PRO A 316 2.10 -9.47 -6.74
N PHE A 317 0.79 -9.72 -6.78
CA PHE A 317 0.25 -11.07 -6.91
C PHE A 317 0.42 -11.65 -8.32
N GLN A 318 0.51 -10.80 -9.34
CA GLN A 318 0.80 -11.20 -10.73
C GLN A 318 2.20 -11.82 -10.91
N TYR A 319 3.14 -11.60 -9.99
CA TYR A 319 4.47 -12.20 -10.06
C TYR A 319 4.49 -13.68 -9.68
N TYR A 320 3.43 -14.19 -9.05
CA TYR A 320 3.35 -15.56 -8.56
C TYR A 320 2.32 -16.34 -9.36
N ALA A 321 2.73 -17.44 -9.99
CA ALA A 321 1.83 -18.23 -10.84
C ALA A 321 0.59 -18.78 -10.10
N SER A 322 0.64 -18.92 -8.77
CA SER A 322 -0.49 -19.38 -7.95
C SER A 322 -1.57 -18.33 -7.76
N THR A 323 -1.22 -17.03 -7.77
CA THR A 323 -2.14 -15.92 -7.50
C THR A 323 -2.34 -15.00 -8.71
N ALA A 324 -1.57 -15.17 -9.79
CA ALA A 324 -1.69 -14.31 -10.96
C ALA A 324 -3.05 -14.45 -11.69
N ASN A 325 -3.52 -13.33 -12.22
CA ASN A 325 -4.61 -13.25 -13.21
C ASN A 325 -4.07 -12.54 -14.46
N PRO A 326 -3.27 -13.23 -15.29
CA PRO A 326 -2.48 -12.60 -16.35
C PRO A 326 -3.32 -11.97 -17.46
N THR A 327 -4.56 -12.42 -17.63
CA THR A 327 -5.47 -11.91 -18.67
C THR A 327 -6.42 -10.82 -18.17
N HIS A 328 -6.32 -10.44 -16.89
CA HIS A 328 -7.26 -9.53 -16.21
C HIS A 328 -8.71 -10.01 -16.36
N ALA A 329 -8.93 -11.31 -16.18
CA ALA A 329 -10.26 -11.90 -16.23
C ALA A 329 -11.14 -11.26 -15.15
N ARG A 330 -12.39 -10.92 -15.52
CA ARG A 330 -13.35 -10.29 -14.62
C ARG A 330 -13.96 -11.32 -13.66
N PRO A 331 -14.36 -10.92 -12.45
CA PRO A 331 -15.09 -11.81 -11.56
C PRO A 331 -16.38 -12.29 -12.23
N SER A 332 -16.75 -13.54 -11.98
CA SER A 332 -17.96 -14.16 -12.55
C SER A 332 -19.25 -13.48 -12.10
N SER A 333 -19.23 -12.81 -10.94
CA SER A 333 -20.28 -11.92 -10.44
C SER A 333 -19.77 -11.08 -9.27
N VAL A 334 -20.54 -10.07 -8.84
CA VAL A 334 -20.24 -9.32 -7.59
C VAL A 334 -20.18 -10.24 -6.36
N ALA A 335 -20.97 -11.30 -6.33
CA ALA A 335 -20.97 -12.28 -5.24
C ALA A 335 -19.71 -13.16 -5.21
N ALA A 336 -19.00 -13.28 -6.33
CA ALA A 336 -17.77 -14.07 -6.43
C ALA A 336 -16.51 -13.28 -6.05
N ILE A 337 -16.60 -11.95 -5.93
CA ILE A 337 -15.48 -11.10 -5.48
C ILE A 337 -15.02 -11.59 -4.10
N GLY A 338 -13.72 -11.80 -3.96
CA GLY A 338 -13.10 -12.35 -2.76
C GLY A 338 -12.93 -13.88 -2.78
N THR A 339 -13.51 -14.58 -3.75
CA THR A 339 -13.48 -16.04 -3.85
C THR A 339 -12.76 -16.53 -5.11
N THR A 340 -12.37 -17.80 -5.13
CA THR A 340 -11.66 -18.39 -6.26
C THR A 340 -12.58 -18.58 -7.47
N ASP A 341 -12.32 -17.81 -8.52
CA ASP A 341 -12.84 -18.01 -9.88
C ASP A 341 -11.79 -17.61 -10.92
N ALA A 342 -12.21 -17.28 -12.15
CA ALA A 342 -11.28 -16.87 -13.21
C ALA A 342 -10.49 -15.59 -12.88
N ALA A 343 -11.02 -14.70 -12.03
CA ALA A 343 -10.33 -13.48 -11.63
C ALA A 343 -9.16 -13.75 -10.68
N ASN A 344 -9.10 -14.94 -10.09
CA ASN A 344 -8.05 -15.39 -9.17
C ASN A 344 -7.68 -14.34 -8.11
N HIS A 345 -8.68 -13.67 -7.52
CA HIS A 345 -8.52 -12.66 -6.47
C HIS A 345 -7.93 -11.30 -6.91
N GLU A 346 -7.71 -11.09 -8.21
CA GLU A 346 -7.19 -9.85 -8.77
C GLU A 346 -8.31 -9.08 -9.49
N TYR A 347 -8.55 -7.83 -9.07
CA TYR A 347 -9.76 -7.08 -9.38
C TYR A 347 -9.47 -5.60 -9.73
N ASP A 348 -10.46 -4.91 -10.31
CA ASP A 348 -10.42 -3.46 -10.51
C ASP A 348 -11.02 -2.74 -9.28
N MET A 349 -10.59 -1.51 -9.01
CA MET A 349 -11.16 -0.69 -7.91
C MET A 349 -12.69 -0.57 -7.96
N THR A 350 -13.32 -0.61 -9.13
CA THR A 350 -14.78 -0.63 -9.26
C THR A 350 -15.43 -1.87 -8.65
N ASP A 351 -14.74 -3.01 -8.63
CA ASP A 351 -15.21 -4.24 -8.00
C ASP A 351 -15.21 -4.11 -6.48
N PHE A 352 -14.23 -3.43 -5.88
CA PHE A 352 -14.21 -3.16 -4.44
C PHE A 352 -15.46 -2.39 -4.02
N TYR A 353 -15.79 -1.32 -4.74
CA TYR A 353 -16.98 -0.53 -4.46
C TYR A 353 -18.28 -1.32 -4.72
N ALA A 354 -18.30 -2.20 -5.72
CA ALA A 354 -19.43 -3.08 -5.97
C ALA A 354 -19.62 -4.09 -4.82
N ALA A 355 -18.54 -4.71 -4.35
CA ALA A 355 -18.54 -5.64 -3.22
C ALA A 355 -19.02 -4.96 -1.94
N LEU A 356 -18.46 -3.79 -1.60
CA LEU A 356 -18.84 -3.01 -0.42
C LEU A 356 -20.32 -2.59 -0.46
N LYS A 357 -20.79 -2.09 -1.61
CA LYS A 357 -22.21 -1.69 -1.79
C LYS A 357 -23.18 -2.87 -1.59
N ASN A 358 -22.77 -4.08 -1.93
CA ASN A 358 -23.60 -5.28 -1.83
C ASN A 358 -23.37 -6.07 -0.53
N GLY A 359 -22.61 -5.54 0.44
CA GLY A 359 -22.30 -6.24 1.70
C GLY A 359 -21.48 -7.52 1.50
N ASN A 360 -20.64 -7.55 0.46
CA ASN A 360 -19.77 -8.68 0.10
C ASN A 360 -18.29 -8.28 0.13
N VAL A 361 -17.91 -7.33 0.98
CA VAL A 361 -16.50 -6.92 1.10
C VAL A 361 -15.65 -8.09 1.61
N PRO A 362 -14.49 -8.39 0.97
CA PRO A 362 -13.62 -9.48 1.42
C PRO A 362 -13.13 -9.30 2.86
N ALA A 363 -12.70 -10.40 3.49
CA ALA A 363 -12.04 -10.33 4.79
C ALA A 363 -10.70 -9.59 4.73
N VAL A 364 -9.96 -9.70 3.61
CA VAL A 364 -8.72 -8.95 3.36
C VAL A 364 -8.77 -8.30 1.98
N SER A 365 -8.77 -6.98 1.92
CA SER A 365 -8.79 -6.21 0.67
C SER A 365 -7.55 -5.33 0.58
N PHE A 366 -6.71 -5.53 -0.42
CA PHE A 366 -5.62 -4.63 -0.75
C PHE A 366 -6.08 -3.67 -1.84
N LEU A 367 -5.89 -2.38 -1.65
CA LEU A 367 -6.36 -1.33 -2.55
C LEU A 367 -5.16 -0.55 -3.07
N LYS A 368 -5.11 -0.38 -4.39
CA LYS A 368 -4.14 0.44 -5.10
C LYS A 368 -4.88 1.42 -6.00
N ALA A 369 -4.59 2.70 -5.82
CA ALA A 369 -5.24 3.76 -6.57
C ALA A 369 -4.93 3.64 -8.08
N PRO A 370 -5.76 4.21 -8.98
CA PRO A 370 -5.27 4.51 -10.31
C PRO A 370 -4.06 5.45 -10.21
N ALA A 371 -3.07 5.29 -11.08
CA ALA A 371 -1.77 5.97 -11.00
C ALA A 371 -1.85 7.46 -10.60
N TYR A 372 -2.71 8.25 -11.23
CA TYR A 372 -2.78 9.69 -10.95
C TYR A 372 -3.16 10.04 -9.49
N GLN A 373 -3.63 9.10 -8.67
CA GLN A 373 -4.02 9.28 -7.25
C GLN A 373 -3.24 8.38 -6.27
N ASP A 374 -2.17 7.72 -6.68
CA ASP A 374 -1.43 6.85 -5.77
C ASP A 374 -0.46 7.59 -4.85
N GLY A 375 -0.16 8.85 -5.13
CA GLY A 375 0.78 9.69 -4.37
C GLY A 375 2.17 9.79 -5.00
N HIS A 376 2.50 8.98 -6.00
CA HIS A 376 3.79 8.99 -6.66
C HIS A 376 4.05 10.36 -7.32
N ALA A 377 5.10 11.03 -6.87
CA ALA A 377 5.49 12.32 -7.41
C ALA A 377 5.73 12.28 -8.93
N GLY A 378 5.42 13.37 -9.63
CA GLY A 378 5.64 13.51 -11.07
C GLY A 378 4.42 13.18 -11.92
N TYR A 379 3.59 12.19 -11.55
CA TYR A 379 2.30 11.96 -12.20
C TYR A 379 1.10 12.04 -11.26
N SER A 380 1.32 11.79 -9.97
CA SER A 380 0.41 12.08 -8.86
C SER A 380 0.99 13.16 -7.94
N ASP A 381 0.28 13.45 -6.87
CA ASP A 381 0.53 14.51 -5.90
C ASP A 381 -0.33 14.29 -4.64
N PRO A 382 -0.03 14.95 -3.50
CA PRO A 382 -0.78 14.77 -2.26
C PRO A 382 -2.27 15.18 -2.32
N LEU A 383 -2.72 15.94 -3.33
CA LEU A 383 -4.11 16.40 -3.41
C LEU A 383 -4.98 15.38 -4.14
N ASP A 384 -4.52 14.90 -5.30
CA ASP A 384 -5.19 13.80 -6.03
C ASP A 384 -5.15 12.50 -5.19
N GLU A 385 -4.05 12.25 -4.48
CA GLU A 385 -3.88 11.15 -3.53
C GLU A 385 -4.88 11.23 -2.37
N GLN A 386 -4.93 12.38 -1.69
CA GLN A 386 -5.86 12.60 -0.59
C GLN A 386 -7.31 12.36 -1.01
N GLU A 387 -7.70 12.77 -2.22
CA GLU A 387 -9.06 12.55 -2.72
C GLU A 387 -9.40 11.06 -2.80
N PHE A 388 -8.47 10.21 -3.28
CA PHE A 388 -8.67 8.77 -3.32
C PHE A 388 -8.81 8.18 -1.90
N VAL A 389 -7.86 8.45 -1.01
CA VAL A 389 -7.84 7.86 0.34
C VAL A 389 -9.07 8.28 1.13
N THR A 390 -9.43 9.56 1.09
CA THR A 390 -10.64 10.06 1.76
C THR A 390 -11.92 9.48 1.19
N GLN A 391 -12.02 9.30 -0.14
CA GLN A 391 -13.17 8.65 -0.77
C GLN A 391 -13.32 7.21 -0.28
N VAL A 392 -12.24 6.43 -0.26
CA VAL A 392 -12.25 5.05 0.24
C VAL A 392 -12.65 5.03 1.72
N VAL A 393 -11.96 5.80 2.56
CA VAL A 393 -12.20 5.84 4.02
C VAL A 393 -13.62 6.30 4.35
N ASN A 394 -14.13 7.33 3.69
CA ASN A 394 -15.51 7.78 3.87
C ASN A 394 -16.52 6.70 3.47
N THR A 395 -16.29 6.03 2.34
CA THR A 395 -17.21 5.00 1.83
C THR A 395 -17.23 3.79 2.76
N VAL A 396 -16.07 3.33 3.22
CA VAL A 396 -15.96 2.24 4.19
C VAL A 396 -16.58 2.62 5.53
N GLN A 397 -16.31 3.81 6.07
CA GLN A 397 -16.93 4.27 7.32
C GLN A 397 -18.46 4.37 7.22
N ASN A 398 -19.00 4.71 6.05
CA ASN A 398 -20.45 4.77 5.83
C ASN A 398 -21.09 3.39 5.53
N SER A 399 -20.29 2.35 5.33
CA SER A 399 -20.78 0.99 5.14
C SER A 399 -21.31 0.38 6.45
N PRO A 400 -22.19 -0.64 6.37
CA PRO A 400 -22.63 -1.40 7.54
C PRO A 400 -21.49 -2.21 8.18
N ASP A 401 -20.41 -2.50 7.44
CA ASP A 401 -19.31 -3.35 7.89
C ASP A 401 -18.28 -2.60 8.75
N TRP A 402 -18.30 -1.26 8.73
CA TRP A 402 -17.34 -0.39 9.46
C TRP A 402 -17.06 -0.83 10.91
N LYS A 403 -18.09 -1.25 11.64
CA LYS A 403 -17.99 -1.68 13.06
C LYS A 403 -17.03 -2.86 13.28
N GLU A 404 -16.66 -3.57 12.23
CA GLU A 404 -15.79 -4.75 12.23
C GLU A 404 -14.60 -4.57 11.26
N THR A 405 -14.34 -3.32 10.81
CA THR A 405 -13.29 -3.01 9.84
C THR A 405 -12.09 -2.31 10.47
N ALA A 406 -10.90 -2.67 10.00
CA ALA A 406 -9.70 -1.85 10.14
C ALA A 406 -9.24 -1.43 8.74
N ILE A 407 -8.92 -0.15 8.59
CA ILE A 407 -8.23 0.39 7.41
C ILE A 407 -6.80 0.68 7.82
N ILE A 408 -5.83 0.14 7.07
CA ILE A 408 -4.42 0.48 7.19
C ILE A 408 -4.05 1.31 5.96
N VAL A 409 -3.47 2.49 6.16
CA VAL A 409 -2.86 3.27 5.08
C VAL A 409 -1.35 3.21 5.25
N LEU A 410 -0.64 2.74 4.23
CA LEU A 410 0.81 2.63 4.22
C LEU A 410 1.36 2.76 2.78
N TYR A 411 2.68 2.74 2.64
CA TYR A 411 3.37 3.04 1.38
C TYR A 411 4.32 1.91 0.94
N ASP A 412 4.67 1.89 -0.33
CA ASP A 412 5.55 0.94 -1.02
C ASP A 412 7.06 1.27 -0.89
N ASP A 413 7.44 2.54 -1.06
CA ASP A 413 8.77 3.09 -0.86
C ASP A 413 8.68 4.59 -0.49
N SER A 414 9.81 5.29 -0.47
CA SER A 414 9.88 6.69 -0.01
C SER A 414 10.13 7.73 -1.10
N ASP A 415 10.08 7.38 -2.39
CA ASP A 415 10.59 8.12 -3.56
C ASP A 415 12.10 8.42 -3.51
N GLY A 416 12.77 8.17 -2.39
CA GLY A 416 14.05 8.76 -2.02
C GLY A 416 13.95 10.11 -1.30
N TRP A 417 12.74 10.56 -0.92
CA TRP A 417 12.52 11.72 -0.05
C TRP A 417 13.29 11.59 1.26
N TYR A 418 13.75 12.73 1.79
CA TYR A 418 14.51 12.74 3.03
C TYR A 418 13.69 12.19 4.20
N ASP A 419 14.31 11.32 4.99
CA ASP A 419 13.88 10.97 6.35
C ASP A 419 15.13 10.87 7.23
N HIS A 420 15.02 11.32 8.47
CA HIS A 420 16.15 11.34 9.38
C HIS A 420 16.36 10.03 10.15
N ALA A 421 15.34 9.17 10.22
CA ALA A 421 15.38 7.93 10.98
C ALA A 421 15.85 6.75 10.12
N HIS A 422 16.46 5.75 10.76
CA HIS A 422 16.90 4.53 10.08
C HIS A 422 16.82 3.31 11.02
N ALA A 423 16.53 2.13 10.45
CA ALA A 423 16.41 0.88 11.21
C ALA A 423 16.84 -0.34 10.38
N VAL A 424 18.04 -0.33 9.78
CA VAL A 424 18.54 -1.49 9.02
C VAL A 424 18.72 -2.71 9.95
N VAL A 425 17.93 -3.76 9.74
CA VAL A 425 17.89 -5.01 10.52
C VAL A 425 18.40 -6.24 9.77
N ASN A 426 18.35 -6.23 8.43
CA ASN A 426 18.84 -7.25 7.53
C ASN A 426 19.99 -6.70 6.69
N PRO A 427 21.22 -7.19 6.90
CA PRO A 427 22.38 -6.74 6.13
C PRO A 427 22.41 -7.38 4.74
N SER A 428 23.20 -6.80 3.84
CA SER A 428 23.53 -7.39 2.54
C SER A 428 24.99 -7.11 2.17
N LYS A 429 25.61 -8.08 1.51
CA LYS A 429 26.90 -7.97 0.85
C LYS A 429 26.90 -8.79 -0.43
N LEU A 430 26.45 -8.15 -1.50
CA LEU A 430 26.39 -8.75 -2.83
C LEU A 430 27.78 -9.25 -3.27
N PRO A 431 27.84 -10.36 -4.03
CA PRO A 431 29.11 -10.87 -4.59
C PRO A 431 29.62 -10.03 -5.77
N ILE A 432 28.99 -8.89 -6.02
CA ILE A 432 29.28 -7.90 -7.06
C ILE A 432 29.34 -6.51 -6.42
N LYS A 433 30.04 -5.57 -7.03
CA LYS A 433 30.27 -4.22 -6.47
C LYS A 433 29.26 -3.20 -7.01
N GLY A 434 29.06 -2.13 -6.25
CA GLY A 434 28.33 -0.94 -6.72
C GLY A 434 26.82 -0.94 -6.45
N TYR A 435 26.31 -1.94 -5.73
CA TYR A 435 24.89 -2.05 -5.38
C TYR A 435 24.64 -1.92 -3.88
N ASP A 436 25.39 -2.68 -3.08
CA ASP A 436 25.43 -2.47 -1.63
C ASP A 436 26.49 -1.42 -1.29
N VAL A 437 26.03 -0.22 -0.93
CA VAL A 437 26.88 0.97 -0.80
C VAL A 437 26.69 1.75 0.50
N LEU A 438 25.79 1.31 1.39
CA LEU A 438 25.49 2.03 2.63
C LEU A 438 26.75 2.20 3.50
N SER A 439 27.53 1.15 3.67
CA SER A 439 28.77 1.11 4.47
C SER A 439 29.94 0.58 3.64
N GLY A 440 30.29 1.30 2.57
CA GLY A 440 31.39 0.92 1.67
C GLY A 440 30.93 -0.05 0.59
N ASP A 441 31.44 -1.28 0.58
CA ASP A 441 31.03 -2.35 -0.36
C ASP A 441 30.01 -3.31 0.29
N SER A 442 29.20 -2.82 1.24
CA SER A 442 28.19 -3.61 1.96
C SER A 442 27.06 -2.73 2.51
N CYS A 443 25.90 -3.33 2.67
CA CYS A 443 24.81 -2.82 3.50
C CYS A 443 24.89 -3.41 4.90
N SER A 444 25.36 -2.62 5.85
CA SER A 444 25.50 -3.00 7.26
C SER A 444 26.34 -4.28 7.48
N THR A 445 26.39 -4.76 8.72
CA THR A 445 27.14 -5.95 9.13
C THR A 445 26.21 -7.00 9.70
N GLY A 446 26.57 -8.27 9.55
CA GLY A 446 25.81 -9.40 10.10
C GLY A 446 25.59 -10.49 9.07
N THR A 447 24.58 -11.34 9.33
CA THR A 447 24.18 -12.43 8.43
C THR A 447 22.85 -12.07 7.80
N ALA A 448 22.78 -12.10 6.47
CA ALA A 448 21.54 -11.87 5.74
C ALA A 448 20.50 -12.95 6.07
N LEU A 449 19.23 -12.56 6.08
CA LEU A 449 18.10 -13.47 6.20
C LEU A 449 18.12 -14.54 5.10
N PRO A 450 17.60 -15.74 5.38
CA PRO A 450 17.45 -16.77 4.36
C PRO A 450 16.59 -16.30 3.18
N GLY A 451 16.92 -16.74 1.97
CA GLY A 451 16.05 -16.70 0.80
C GLY A 451 15.11 -17.90 0.71
N VAL A 452 14.48 -18.06 -0.45
CA VAL A 452 13.49 -19.14 -0.69
C VAL A 452 14.10 -20.55 -0.65
N ASN A 453 15.42 -20.67 -0.77
CA ASN A 453 16.17 -21.93 -0.68
C ASN A 453 16.69 -22.23 0.75
N GLY A 454 16.39 -21.38 1.73
CA GLY A 454 16.84 -21.51 3.12
C GLY A 454 18.30 -21.12 3.37
N GLN A 455 19.04 -20.63 2.36
CA GLN A 455 20.39 -20.07 2.52
C GLN A 455 20.33 -18.55 2.64
N PRO A 456 21.29 -17.88 3.31
CA PRO A 456 21.38 -16.42 3.33
C PRO A 456 21.31 -15.84 1.91
N ALA A 457 20.43 -14.85 1.70
CA ALA A 457 20.21 -14.23 0.41
C ALA A 457 20.57 -12.74 0.44
N GLN A 458 21.52 -12.35 -0.43
CA GLN A 458 21.96 -10.97 -0.62
C GLN A 458 20.97 -10.20 -1.51
N GLY A 459 21.12 -8.86 -1.54
CA GLY A 459 20.22 -7.95 -2.26
C GLY A 459 18.93 -7.63 -1.51
N ARG A 460 18.87 -7.97 -0.21
CA ARG A 460 17.70 -7.76 0.66
C ARG A 460 18.00 -6.79 1.80
N CYS A 461 18.89 -5.82 1.56
CA CYS A 461 19.22 -4.81 2.56
C CYS A 461 17.97 -4.09 3.04
N GLY A 462 17.76 -4.06 4.35
CA GLY A 462 16.61 -3.38 4.94
C GLY A 462 16.61 -3.46 6.46
N TYR A 463 15.69 -2.83 7.18
CA TYR A 463 14.66 -1.96 6.64
C TYR A 463 15.25 -0.75 5.91
N GLY A 464 14.55 -0.32 4.87
CA GLY A 464 14.87 0.85 4.08
C GLY A 464 14.41 2.13 4.76
N THR A 465 13.85 3.06 3.98
CA THR A 465 13.41 4.36 4.48
C THR A 465 12.11 4.27 5.28
N ARG A 466 11.99 5.12 6.30
CA ARG A 466 10.78 5.22 7.12
C ARG A 466 9.63 5.83 6.32
N GLN A 467 8.42 5.30 6.51
CA GLN A 467 7.21 5.65 5.77
C GLN A 467 6.04 5.92 6.72
N PRO A 468 5.04 6.71 6.31
CA PRO A 468 3.81 6.84 7.08
C PRO A 468 3.07 5.50 7.20
N LEU A 469 2.51 5.23 8.38
CA LEU A 469 1.56 4.15 8.59
C LEU A 469 0.44 4.61 9.52
N LEU A 470 -0.81 4.50 9.07
CA LEU A 470 -2.01 4.87 9.81
C LEU A 470 -2.91 3.66 10.00
N VAL A 471 -3.57 3.59 11.15
CA VAL A 471 -4.65 2.64 11.41
C VAL A 471 -5.92 3.43 11.71
N ILE A 472 -6.95 3.22 10.90
CA ILE A 472 -8.26 3.88 10.98
C ILE A 472 -9.32 2.79 11.24
N SER A 473 -9.93 2.79 12.42
CA SER A 473 -10.85 1.72 12.85
C SER A 473 -11.72 2.19 14.02
N PRO A 474 -12.92 1.61 14.25
CA PRO A 474 -13.64 1.78 15.51
C PRO A 474 -12.83 1.33 16.74
N TYR A 475 -11.83 0.46 16.54
CA TYR A 475 -10.94 -0.05 17.58
C TYR A 475 -9.58 0.65 17.62
N ALA A 476 -9.32 1.60 16.72
CA ALA A 476 -8.05 2.32 16.74
C ALA A 476 -7.99 3.23 17.98
N LYS A 477 -6.82 3.32 18.61
CA LYS A 477 -6.56 4.38 19.59
C LYS A 477 -6.69 5.75 18.91
N VAL A 478 -7.14 6.74 19.67
CA VAL A 478 -7.43 8.09 19.16
C VAL A 478 -6.31 9.06 19.51
N ASN A 479 -5.89 9.88 18.54
CA ASN A 479 -4.82 10.86 18.71
C ASN A 479 -3.55 10.21 19.28
N PHE A 480 -3.23 9.03 18.77
CA PHE A 480 -2.19 8.16 19.30
C PHE A 480 -1.06 8.01 18.30
N VAL A 481 0.18 8.08 18.79
CA VAL A 481 1.37 7.75 18.01
C VAL A 481 2.00 6.49 18.57
N ASP A 482 2.11 5.46 17.74
CA ASP A 482 2.80 4.22 18.05
C ASP A 482 4.28 4.33 17.64
N HIS A 483 5.14 3.85 18.53
CA HIS A 483 6.59 3.82 18.35
C HIS A 483 7.11 2.39 18.14
N THR A 484 6.20 1.41 18.05
CA THR A 484 6.57 0.01 17.75
C THR A 484 7.27 -0.04 16.40
N LEU A 485 8.46 -0.66 16.35
CA LEU A 485 9.19 -0.86 15.10
C LEU A 485 8.37 -1.79 14.20
N THR A 486 7.93 -1.27 13.06
CA THR A 486 7.15 -2.00 12.06
C THR A 486 7.74 -1.82 10.66
N ASP A 487 7.25 -2.64 9.75
CA ASP A 487 7.55 -2.58 8.32
C ASP A 487 6.35 -3.07 7.51
N GLN A 488 6.46 -3.13 6.19
CA GLN A 488 5.34 -3.54 5.33
C GLN A 488 4.84 -4.95 5.66
N THR A 489 5.73 -5.87 6.07
CA THR A 489 5.31 -7.23 6.49
C THR A 489 4.55 -7.26 7.82
N SER A 490 4.49 -6.14 8.56
CA SER A 490 3.65 -6.02 9.76
C SER A 490 2.14 -6.09 9.40
N VAL A 491 1.77 -5.78 8.15
CA VAL A 491 0.42 -6.04 7.62
C VAL A 491 0.17 -7.54 7.46
N MET A 492 1.14 -8.28 6.88
CA MET A 492 1.04 -9.75 6.80
C MET A 492 0.91 -10.36 8.18
N ARG A 493 1.75 -9.95 9.13
CA ARG A 493 1.68 -10.44 10.50
C ARG A 493 0.32 -10.19 11.14
N PHE A 494 -0.30 -9.04 10.89
CA PHE A 494 -1.67 -8.79 11.36
C PHE A 494 -2.68 -9.76 10.73
N ILE A 495 -2.57 -10.04 9.43
CA ILE A 495 -3.43 -11.02 8.74
C ILE A 495 -3.25 -12.43 9.32
N GLU A 496 -2.00 -12.86 9.45
CA GLU A 496 -1.63 -14.17 9.99
C GLU A 496 -2.11 -14.36 11.44
N ASP A 497 -1.89 -13.35 12.29
CA ASP A 497 -2.30 -13.37 13.69
C ASP A 497 -3.83 -13.37 13.82
N ASN A 498 -4.52 -12.58 12.98
CA ASN A 498 -5.96 -12.42 13.12
C ASN A 498 -6.77 -13.57 12.50
N TRP A 499 -6.37 -14.12 11.35
CA TRP A 499 -7.16 -15.16 10.67
C TRP A 499 -6.52 -16.56 10.68
N MET A 500 -5.24 -16.70 11.03
CA MET A 500 -4.48 -17.96 10.86
C MET A 500 -3.75 -18.39 12.13
N ALA A 501 -4.20 -17.92 13.31
CA ALA A 501 -3.61 -18.24 14.61
C ALA A 501 -2.09 -17.99 14.70
N GLY A 502 -1.59 -17.01 13.94
CA GLY A 502 -0.18 -16.61 13.93
C GLY A 502 0.72 -17.51 13.09
N ALA A 503 0.17 -18.31 12.17
CA ALA A 503 0.97 -19.05 11.19
C ALA A 503 1.74 -18.06 10.29
N ARG A 504 3.07 -18.16 10.26
CA ARG A 504 3.94 -17.36 9.36
C ARG A 504 4.10 -18.02 8.01
N LEU A 505 4.35 -17.21 6.97
CA LEU A 505 4.56 -17.69 5.60
C LEU A 505 5.77 -18.62 5.46
N GLY A 506 6.84 -18.31 6.20
CA GLY A 506 8.12 -19.04 6.10
C GLY A 506 8.92 -18.63 4.85
N GLY A 507 9.78 -19.52 4.34
CA GLY A 507 10.54 -19.27 3.10
C GLY A 507 11.51 -18.08 3.16
N GLY A 508 11.94 -17.69 4.36
CA GLY A 508 12.82 -16.53 4.56
C GLY A 508 12.13 -15.17 4.47
N SER A 509 10.80 -15.14 4.56
CA SER A 509 9.99 -13.93 4.69
C SER A 509 10.43 -13.06 5.88
N PHE A 510 10.30 -11.73 5.73
CA PHE A 510 10.50 -10.76 6.81
C PHE A 510 9.40 -10.80 7.88
N ASP A 511 8.28 -11.50 7.67
CA ASP A 511 7.20 -11.63 8.65
C ASP A 511 7.66 -12.13 10.03
N VAL A 512 8.75 -12.91 10.08
CA VAL A 512 9.38 -13.41 11.32
C VAL A 512 10.03 -12.31 12.16
N LEU A 513 10.39 -11.18 11.55
CA LEU A 513 10.96 -10.01 12.23
C LEU A 513 9.91 -8.91 12.48
N SER A 514 8.84 -8.91 11.70
CA SER A 514 7.83 -7.84 11.64
C SER A 514 7.26 -7.45 12.99
N GLY A 515 7.01 -6.16 13.20
CA GLY A 515 6.32 -5.64 14.39
C GLY A 515 4.83 -5.97 14.41
N SER A 516 4.22 -5.97 15.60
CA SER A 516 2.77 -6.12 15.71
C SER A 516 2.08 -4.76 15.67
N LEU A 517 1.04 -4.63 14.86
CA LEU A 517 0.18 -3.43 14.83
C LEU A 517 -0.79 -3.33 16.01
N ASN A 518 -0.82 -4.32 16.92
CA ASN A 518 -1.78 -4.38 18.02
C ASN A 518 -1.69 -3.17 18.98
N ASN A 519 -0.53 -2.51 19.08
CA ASN A 519 -0.42 -1.33 19.94
C ASN A 519 -1.19 -0.11 19.39
N MET A 520 -1.58 -0.11 18.12
CA MET A 520 -2.41 0.94 17.53
C MET A 520 -3.91 0.76 17.82
N PHE A 521 -4.30 -0.36 18.45
CA PHE A 521 -5.69 -0.67 18.77
C PHE A 521 -5.94 -0.67 20.29
N ASP A 522 -7.17 -0.33 20.67
CA ASP A 522 -7.75 -0.59 21.99
C ASP A 522 -8.89 -1.60 21.85
N TRP A 523 -8.57 -2.90 21.97
CA TRP A 523 -9.56 -3.97 21.82
C TRP A 523 -10.67 -3.98 22.88
N SER A 524 -10.54 -3.16 23.94
CA SER A 524 -11.59 -3.01 24.94
C SER A 524 -12.72 -2.07 24.52
N LYS A 525 -12.52 -1.29 23.43
CA LYS A 525 -13.45 -0.27 22.93
C LYS A 525 -13.55 -0.32 21.41
N GLY A 526 -14.78 -0.32 20.90
CA GLY A 526 -15.08 -0.45 19.46
C GLY A 526 -15.96 0.69 18.94
N ASP A 527 -15.81 1.87 19.50
CA ASP A 527 -16.69 3.03 19.30
C ASP A 527 -15.93 4.32 18.95
N THR A 528 -14.67 4.22 18.50
CA THR A 528 -13.94 5.37 17.98
C THR A 528 -14.78 6.06 16.89
N PRO A 529 -15.09 7.37 17.05
CA PRO A 529 -15.99 8.06 16.15
C PRO A 529 -15.54 8.01 14.69
N LYS A 530 -16.51 8.01 13.78
CA LYS A 530 -16.23 8.20 12.36
C LYS A 530 -15.70 9.62 12.12
N LEU A 531 -14.75 9.74 11.21
CA LEU A 531 -14.26 11.02 10.69
C LEU A 531 -14.52 11.05 9.18
N ILE A 532 -15.60 11.72 8.79
CA ILE A 532 -15.91 11.97 7.37
C ILE A 532 -15.23 13.26 6.94
N LEU A 533 -14.39 13.18 5.91
CA LEU A 533 -13.63 14.32 5.38
C LEU A 533 -14.16 14.75 4.01
N ASP A 534 -14.07 16.03 3.68
CA ASP A 534 -14.23 16.49 2.29
C ASP A 534 -13.02 16.03 1.47
N PRO A 535 -13.19 15.23 0.41
CA PRO A 535 -12.05 14.71 -0.35
C PRO A 535 -11.16 15.78 -0.98
N LYS A 536 -11.72 16.94 -1.35
CA LYS A 536 -10.95 18.01 -2.02
C LYS A 536 -10.09 18.80 -1.06
N THR A 537 -10.53 18.94 0.19
CA THR A 537 -9.85 19.81 1.17
C THR A 537 -9.18 19.01 2.29
N GLY A 538 -9.66 17.81 2.60
CA GLY A 538 -9.22 16.99 3.72
C GLY A 538 -9.73 17.49 5.07
N ASN A 539 -10.53 18.56 5.09
CA ASN A 539 -11.21 19.05 6.29
C ASN A 539 -12.37 18.16 6.66
N GLN A 540 -12.77 18.17 7.93
CA GLN A 540 -13.98 17.49 8.36
C GLN A 540 -15.19 18.00 7.58
N ALA A 541 -15.92 17.09 6.95
CA ALA A 541 -17.14 17.42 6.23
C ALA A 541 -18.20 17.93 7.22
N SER A 542 -18.88 19.02 6.84
CA SER A 542 -19.94 19.66 7.62
C SER A 542 -21.24 18.87 7.65
#